data_AF-D5U2E2-F1
#
_entry.id   AF-D5U2E2-F1
#
_cell.length_a   1.000
_cell.length_b   1.000
_cell.length_c   1.000
_cell.angle_alpha   90.00
_cell.angle_beta   90.00
_cell.angle_gamma   90.00
#
_symmetry.space_group_name_H-M   'P 1'
#
loop_
_entity.id
_entity.type
_entity.pdbx_description
1 polymer ?
#
loop_
_entity_poly.entity_id
_entity_poly.type
_entity_poly.pdbx_seq_one_letter_code
_entity_poly.pdbx_strand_id
1 'polypeptide(L)'
;MIDVPLKLLTKQLMKLDEHSKRVGLALKLALEELVCKPNGGGGCTELFVKNPGKLRDLLLEYYEGSVESVKFLIKEMYIVPLFILAEEKSYGREDSLAELFIKDPEAFKKEVELLLEKIK
;
A
#
# COMPACT_ATOMS: atom_id res chain seq x y z
N MET A 1 -16.83 15.37 3.33
CA MET A 1 -15.71 14.95 2.46
C MET A 1 -14.51 15.74 2.91
N ILE A 2 -13.56 15.09 3.58
CA ILE A 2 -12.30 15.75 3.97
C ILE A 2 -11.41 15.62 2.75
N ASP A 3 -11.25 16.71 2.01
CA ASP A 3 -10.24 16.84 0.96
C ASP A 3 -8.88 16.88 1.66
N VAL A 4 -8.23 15.71 1.79
CA VAL A 4 -6.83 15.65 2.23
C VAL A 4 -6.03 16.43 1.19
N PRO A 5 -5.31 17.51 1.56
CA PRO A 5 -4.69 18.38 0.57
C PRO A 5 -3.70 17.58 -0.29
N LEU A 6 -3.90 17.56 -1.62
CA LEU A 6 -3.08 16.82 -2.59
C LEU A 6 -1.55 16.98 -2.37
N LYS A 7 -1.12 18.14 -1.85
CA LYS A 7 0.28 18.44 -1.56
C LYS A 7 0.84 17.69 -0.33
N LEU A 8 0.02 17.42 0.68
CA LEU A 8 0.43 16.67 1.89
C LEU A 8 0.63 15.19 1.56
N LEU A 9 -0.30 14.63 0.76
CA LEU A 9 -0.22 13.27 0.22
C LEU A 9 1.04 13.02 -0.61
N THR A 10 1.51 13.98 -1.40
CA THR A 10 2.64 13.76 -2.31
C THR A 10 3.96 13.48 -1.57
N LYS A 11 4.25 14.22 -0.49
CA LYS A 11 5.48 14.01 0.29
C LYS A 11 5.44 12.70 1.08
N GLN A 12 4.28 12.36 1.63
CA GLN A 12 4.08 11.10 2.38
C GLN A 12 4.16 9.89 1.46
N LEU A 13 3.56 9.97 0.26
CA LEU A 13 3.66 8.95 -0.77
C LEU A 13 5.11 8.74 -1.24
N MET A 14 5.89 9.82 -1.41
CA MET A 14 7.31 9.71 -1.75
C MET A 14 8.12 8.99 -0.67
N LYS A 15 7.88 9.31 0.61
CA LYS A 15 8.55 8.61 1.74
C LYS A 15 8.18 7.14 1.79
N LEU A 16 6.90 6.83 1.61
CA LEU A 16 6.40 5.45 1.59
C LEU A 16 7.01 4.67 0.41
N ASP A 17 7.06 5.29 -0.77
CA ASP A 17 7.67 4.69 -1.95
C ASP A 17 9.16 4.40 -1.74
N GLU A 18 9.91 5.35 -1.14
CA GLU A 18 11.33 5.16 -0.83
C GLU A 18 11.56 4.03 0.17
N HIS A 19 10.75 3.93 1.23
CA HIS A 19 10.87 2.83 2.20
C HIS A 19 10.47 1.48 1.61
N SER A 20 9.41 1.42 0.79
CA SER A 20 8.99 0.19 0.11
C SER A 20 10.09 -0.40 -0.78
N LYS A 21 10.87 0.47 -1.43
CA LYS A 21 12.02 0.08 -2.25
C LYS A 21 13.15 -0.58 -1.46
N ARG A 22 13.30 -0.25 -0.17
CA ARG A 22 14.35 -0.83 0.68
C ARG A 22 14.06 -2.28 1.08
N VAL A 23 12.79 -2.68 1.09
CA VAL A 23 12.36 -4.05 1.40
C VAL A 23 12.58 -5.00 0.22
N GLY A 24 12.48 -4.50 -1.01
CA GLY A 24 12.73 -5.29 -2.21
C GLY A 24 12.70 -4.47 -3.49
N LEU A 25 13.80 -3.79 -3.82
CA LEU A 25 13.87 -2.85 -4.96
C LEU A 25 13.51 -3.53 -6.29
N ALA A 26 14.07 -4.71 -6.56
CA ALA A 26 13.82 -5.42 -7.81
C ALA A 26 12.34 -5.84 -7.94
N LEU A 27 11.74 -6.35 -6.86
CA LEU A 27 10.33 -6.74 -6.83
C LEU A 27 9.42 -5.51 -6.98
N LYS A 28 9.75 -4.41 -6.29
CA LYS A 28 9.03 -3.14 -6.41
C LYS A 28 9.03 -2.62 -7.85
N LEU A 29 10.20 -2.58 -8.47
CA LEU A 29 10.33 -2.13 -9.87
C LEU A 29 9.57 -3.06 -10.83
N ALA A 30 9.67 -4.38 -10.64
CA ALA A 30 8.94 -5.34 -11.45
C ALA A 30 7.42 -5.15 -11.35
N LEU A 31 6.88 -5.03 -10.14
CA LEU A 31 5.45 -4.77 -9.93
C LEU A 31 5.02 -3.42 -10.51
N GLU A 32 5.84 -2.39 -10.33
CA GLU A 32 5.56 -1.05 -10.83
C GLU A 32 5.43 -1.04 -12.36
N GLU A 33 6.39 -1.65 -13.07
CA GLU A 33 6.45 -1.63 -14.54
C GLU A 33 5.57 -2.70 -15.21
N LEU A 34 5.37 -3.87 -14.58
CA LEU A 34 4.67 -4.99 -15.21
C LEU A 34 3.20 -5.09 -14.77
N VAL A 35 2.86 -4.58 -13.59
CA VAL A 35 1.53 -4.78 -12.99
C VAL A 35 0.79 -3.45 -12.86
N CYS A 36 1.34 -2.50 -12.12
CA CYS A 36 0.60 -1.31 -11.70
C CYS A 36 0.51 -0.23 -12.77
N LYS A 37 1.62 0.15 -13.41
CA LYS A 37 1.56 1.17 -14.48
C LYS A 37 0.72 0.73 -15.69
N PRO A 38 0.88 -0.49 -16.23
CA PRO A 38 0.16 -0.89 -17.43
C PRO A 38 -1.35 -1.03 -17.21
N ASN A 39 -1.75 -1.55 -16.04
CA ASN A 39 -3.15 -1.95 -15.79
C ASN A 39 -3.87 -1.01 -14.80
N GLY A 40 -3.11 -0.27 -14.01
CA GLY A 40 -3.57 0.57 -12.91
C GLY A 40 -3.86 2.02 -13.27
N GLY A 41 -3.19 2.58 -14.27
CA GLY A 41 -3.22 4.01 -14.58
C GLY A 41 -2.43 4.88 -13.59
N GLY A 42 -1.58 4.27 -12.76
CA GLY A 42 -0.77 4.91 -11.73
C GLY A 42 0.22 3.93 -11.10
N GLY A 43 1.09 4.44 -10.22
CA GLY A 43 2.09 3.62 -9.55
C GLY A 43 1.52 2.71 -8.47
N CYS A 44 2.21 1.62 -8.07
CA CYS A 44 1.65 0.70 -7.08
C CYS A 44 1.43 1.39 -5.72
N THR A 45 2.33 2.31 -5.34
CA THR A 45 2.19 3.09 -4.10
C THR A 45 1.01 4.05 -4.17
N GLU A 46 0.73 4.60 -5.36
CA GLU A 46 -0.43 5.46 -5.57
C GLU A 46 -1.73 4.66 -5.50
N LEU A 47 -1.79 3.50 -6.17
CA LEU A 47 -2.93 2.60 -6.09
C LEU A 47 -3.17 2.13 -4.66
N PHE A 48 -2.12 1.79 -3.92
CA PHE A 48 -2.20 1.37 -2.52
C PHE A 48 -2.99 2.37 -1.65
N VAL A 49 -2.79 3.67 -1.87
CA VAL A 49 -3.48 4.73 -1.11
C VAL A 49 -4.81 5.12 -1.74
N LYS A 50 -4.83 5.39 -3.05
CA LYS A 50 -5.99 5.99 -3.71
C LYS A 50 -7.06 4.98 -4.10
N ASN A 51 -6.65 3.79 -4.52
CA ASN A 51 -7.54 2.74 -5.03
C ASN A 51 -7.01 1.33 -4.68
N PRO A 52 -7.01 0.97 -3.38
CA PRO A 52 -6.46 -0.31 -2.92
C PRO A 52 -7.23 -1.51 -3.46
N GLY A 53 -8.52 -1.36 -3.78
CA GLY A 53 -9.31 -2.43 -4.41
C GLY A 53 -8.75 -2.81 -5.78
N LYS A 54 -8.43 -1.81 -6.61
CA LYS A 54 -7.77 -2.06 -7.90
C LYS A 54 -6.39 -2.68 -7.72
N LEU A 55 -5.59 -2.22 -6.75
CA LEU A 55 -4.30 -2.84 -6.48
C LEU A 55 -4.45 -4.30 -6.07
N ARG A 56 -5.42 -4.60 -5.18
CA ARG A 56 -5.70 -5.97 -4.72
C ARG A 56 -6.01 -6.87 -5.90
N ASP A 57 -6.90 -6.45 -6.78
CA ASP A 57 -7.33 -7.27 -7.91
C ASP A 57 -6.16 -7.55 -8.87
N LEU A 58 -5.34 -6.53 -9.16
CA LEU A 58 -4.13 -6.70 -10.00
C LEU A 58 -3.10 -7.64 -9.38
N LEU A 59 -2.89 -7.55 -8.06
CA LEU A 59 -1.94 -8.42 -7.37
C LEU A 59 -2.47 -9.85 -7.27
N LEU A 60 -3.76 -10.04 -7.02
CA LEU A 60 -4.37 -11.37 -7.03
C LEU A 60 -4.26 -11.99 -8.43
N GLU A 61 -4.47 -11.22 -9.50
CA GLU A 61 -4.27 -11.72 -10.87
C GLU A 61 -2.80 -12.12 -11.11
N TYR A 62 -1.84 -11.25 -10.75
CA TYR A 62 -0.41 -11.50 -10.95
C TYR A 62 0.09 -12.73 -10.17
N TYR A 63 -0.46 -12.98 -8.98
CA TYR A 63 -0.11 -14.15 -8.15
C TYR A 63 -1.10 -15.31 -8.30
N GLU A 64 -1.84 -15.39 -9.42
CA GLU A 64 -2.73 -16.51 -9.76
C GLU A 64 -3.77 -16.84 -8.65
N GLY A 65 -4.27 -15.81 -7.98
CA GLY A 65 -5.24 -15.90 -6.89
C GLY A 65 -4.65 -16.21 -5.52
N SER A 66 -3.32 -16.27 -5.38
CA SER A 66 -2.66 -16.54 -4.09
C SER A 66 -2.84 -15.40 -3.09
N VAL A 67 -3.85 -15.52 -2.23
CA VAL A 67 -4.16 -14.56 -1.16
C VAL A 67 -2.99 -14.34 -0.22
N GLU A 68 -2.29 -15.41 0.18
CA GLU A 68 -1.18 -15.32 1.14
C GLU A 68 0.03 -14.59 0.55
N SER A 69 0.32 -14.78 -0.74
CA SER A 69 1.36 -14.03 -1.44
C SER A 69 1.04 -12.54 -1.49
N VAL A 70 -0.22 -12.18 -1.77
CA VAL A 70 -0.66 -10.78 -1.80
C VAL A 70 -0.61 -10.14 -0.41
N LYS A 71 -1.08 -10.85 0.64
CA LYS A 71 -0.98 -10.36 2.02
C LYS A 71 0.46 -10.11 2.44
N PHE A 72 1.34 -11.08 2.19
CA PHE A 72 2.76 -10.94 2.49
C PHE A 72 3.36 -9.72 1.78
N LEU A 73 3.12 -9.60 0.47
CA LEU A 73 3.61 -8.48 -0.32
C LEU A 73 3.14 -7.14 0.25
N ILE A 74 1.83 -6.99 0.46
CA ILE A 74 1.23 -5.73 0.92
C ILE A 74 1.69 -5.38 2.33
N LYS A 75 1.78 -6.38 3.22
CA LYS A 75 2.29 -6.22 4.57
C LYS A 75 3.71 -5.68 4.56
N GLU A 76 4.63 -6.40 3.92
CA GLU A 76 6.06 -6.11 4.01
C GLU A 76 6.44 -4.86 3.21
N MET A 77 5.83 -4.64 2.04
CA MET A 77 6.22 -3.54 1.17
C MET A 77 5.54 -2.21 1.49
N TYR A 78 4.35 -2.23 2.09
CA TYR A 78 3.58 -1.00 2.29
C TYR A 78 3.13 -0.80 3.74
N ILE A 79 2.52 -1.80 4.37
CA ILE A 79 1.94 -1.63 5.72
C ILE A 79 3.02 -1.47 6.79
N VAL A 80 4.04 -2.33 6.82
CA VAL A 80 5.15 -2.22 7.78
C VAL A 80 5.88 -0.88 7.63
N PRO A 81 6.29 -0.48 6.41
CA PRO A 81 6.82 0.88 6.16
C PRO A 81 5.90 2.01 6.63
N LEU A 82 4.59 1.86 6.45
CA LEU A 82 3.61 2.86 6.87
C LEU A 82 3.60 3.05 8.39
N PHE A 83 3.61 1.96 9.18
CA PHE A 83 3.72 2.03 10.64
C PHE A 83 5.04 2.65 11.10
N ILE A 84 6.15 2.30 10.45
CA ILE A 84 7.47 2.88 10.74
C ILE A 84 7.45 4.39 10.52
N LEU A 85 6.94 4.85 9.37
CA LEU A 85 6.89 6.27 9.02
C LEU A 85 5.91 7.07 9.89
N ALA A 86 4.85 6.43 10.38
CA ALA A 86 3.90 7.04 11.31
C ALA A 86 4.41 7.07 12.76
N GLU A 87 5.58 6.48 13.05
CA GLU A 87 6.11 6.28 14.41
C GLU A 87 5.13 5.54 15.34
N GLU A 88 4.28 4.69 14.76
CA GLU A 88 3.23 3.95 15.46
C GLU A 88 3.69 2.53 15.78
N LYS A 89 3.47 2.10 17.02
CA LYS A 89 3.67 0.70 17.39
C LYS A 89 2.51 -0.12 16.83
N SER A 90 2.82 -1.10 15.99
CA SER A 90 1.81 -1.86 15.29
C SER A 90 1.11 -2.90 16.15
N TYR A 91 1.80 -3.54 17.10
CA TYR A 91 1.25 -4.60 17.97
C TYR A 91 0.48 -5.70 17.22
N GLY A 92 0.93 -6.10 16.02
CA GLY A 92 0.26 -7.11 15.19
C GLY A 92 -0.90 -6.58 14.33
N ARG A 93 -1.12 -5.27 14.32
CA ARG A 93 -2.10 -4.63 13.44
C ARG A 93 -1.75 -4.75 11.96
N GLU A 94 -0.49 -5.01 11.60
CA GLU A 94 -0.10 -5.17 10.19
C GLU A 94 -0.78 -6.37 9.55
N ASP A 95 -0.86 -7.49 10.27
CA ASP A 95 -1.55 -8.69 9.81
C ASP A 95 -3.05 -8.44 9.64
N SER A 96 -3.65 -7.71 10.59
CA SER A 96 -5.06 -7.33 10.52
C SER A 96 -5.34 -6.38 9.35
N LEU A 97 -4.44 -5.44 9.07
CA LEU A 97 -4.53 -4.53 7.93
C LEU A 97 -4.33 -5.25 6.59
N ALA A 98 -3.40 -6.22 6.51
CA ALA A 98 -3.22 -7.04 5.31
C ALA A 98 -4.45 -7.92 5.04
N GLU A 99 -5.07 -8.46 6.08
CA GLU A 99 -6.33 -9.19 5.98
C GLU A 99 -7.48 -8.27 5.52
N LEU A 100 -7.54 -7.06 6.06
CA LEU A 100 -8.53 -6.05 5.69
C LEU A 100 -8.38 -5.63 4.23
N PHE A 101 -7.15 -5.46 3.74
CA PHE A 101 -6.87 -5.18 2.33
C PHE A 101 -7.51 -6.20 1.38
N ILE A 102 -7.49 -7.49 1.75
CA ILE A 102 -8.10 -8.54 0.93
C ILE A 102 -9.63 -8.48 1.01
N LYS A 103 -10.18 -8.41 2.23
CA LYS A 103 -11.61 -8.54 2.51
C LYS A 103 -12.43 -7.30 2.17
N ASP A 104 -11.93 -6.12 2.55
CA ASP A 104 -12.61 -4.84 2.42
C ASP A 104 -11.60 -3.72 2.14
N PRO A 105 -11.23 -3.53 0.86
CA PRO A 105 -10.28 -2.49 0.46
C PRO A 105 -10.74 -1.06 0.80
N GLU A 106 -12.04 -0.82 0.94
CA GLU A 106 -12.56 0.52 1.28
C GLU A 106 -12.38 0.81 2.77
N ALA A 107 -12.62 -0.17 3.63
CA ALA A 107 -12.27 -0.06 5.05
C ALA A 107 -10.74 0.06 5.23
N PHE A 108 -9.97 -0.72 4.48
CA PHE A 108 -8.51 -0.63 4.47
C PHE A 108 -8.03 0.78 4.11
N LYS A 109 -8.60 1.39 3.05
CA LYS A 109 -8.26 2.74 2.61
C LYS A 109 -8.36 3.76 3.74
N LYS A 110 -9.47 3.72 4.51
CA LYS A 110 -9.70 4.64 5.62
C LYS A 110 -8.65 4.50 6.72
N GLU A 111 -8.28 3.26 7.07
CA GLU A 111 -7.22 3.01 8.06
C GLU A 111 -5.85 3.52 7.57
N VAL A 112 -5.54 3.33 6.29
CA VAL A 112 -4.30 3.84 5.69
C VAL A 112 -4.29 5.37 5.66
N GLU A 113 -5.38 6.03 5.31
CA GLU A 113 -5.50 7.50 5.34
C GLU A 113 -5.23 8.05 6.75
N LEU A 114 -5.79 7.42 7.79
CA LEU A 114 -5.54 7.80 9.19
C LEU A 114 -4.08 7.61 9.62
N LEU A 115 -3.40 6.57 9.12
CA LEU A 115 -1.98 6.35 9.39
C LEU A 115 -1.10 7.37 8.64
N LEU A 116 -1.46 7.70 7.39
CA LEU A 116 -0.74 8.69 6.60
C LEU A 116 -0.80 10.08 7.24
N GLU A 117 -1.93 10.49 7.81
CA GLU A 117 -2.08 11.78 8.52
C GLU A 117 -1.08 11.96 9.68
N LYS A 118 -0.55 10.86 10.24
CA LYS A 118 0.43 10.89 11.34
C LYS A 118 1.88 11.07 10.87
N ILE A 119 2.15 10.87 9.58
CA ILE A 119 3.50 11.01 9.01
C ILE A 119 3.86 12.49 8.88
N LYS A 120 4.89 12.92 9.62
CA LYS A 120 5.41 14.30 9.62
C LYS A 120 6.39 14.58 8.47
#